data_AF-A0A658R464-F1
#
_entry.id   AF-A0A658R464-F1
#
_cell.length_a   1.000
_cell.length_b   1.000
_cell.length_c   1.000
_cell.angle_alpha   90.00
_cell.angle_beta   90.00
_cell.angle_gamma   90.00
#
_symmetry.space_group_name_H-M   'P 1'
#
loop_
_entity.id
_entity.type
_entity.pdbx_description
1 polymer ?
#
loop_
_entity_poly.entity_id
_entity_poly.type
_entity_poly.pdbx_seq_one_letter_code
_entity_poly.pdbx_strand_id
1 'polypeptide(L)'
;MKKDSEAGKSESVRLRLTAQDKAAIEGKARDRKLTVTEYLTRAGLGRPMRQRSDVDAINLLRECVDELKGMHACLQGIPQAEHALSPASMERTMEAVCAAIQRVWQSGDER
;
A
#
# COMPACT_ATOMS: atom_id res chain seq x y z
N MET A 1 42.28 1.82 -7.28
CA MET A 1 40.92 1.94 -7.81
C MET A 1 40.15 2.90 -6.91
N LYS A 2 39.83 4.11 -7.39
CA LYS A 2 38.99 5.05 -6.63
C LYS A 2 37.55 4.56 -6.70
N LYS A 3 36.95 4.38 -5.53
CA LYS A 3 35.57 3.96 -5.34
C LYS A 3 34.70 5.14 -5.78
N ASP A 4 33.88 4.95 -6.82
CA ASP A 4 32.87 5.92 -7.23
C ASP A 4 31.98 6.19 -6.03
N SER A 5 32.20 7.36 -5.41
CA SER A 5 31.25 7.95 -4.49
C SER A 5 29.95 8.09 -5.27
N GLU A 6 28.87 7.47 -4.80
CA GLU A 6 27.52 7.78 -5.25
C GLU A 6 27.43 9.29 -5.41
N ALA A 7 27.14 9.76 -6.62
CA ALA A 7 27.04 11.17 -6.93
C ALA A 7 25.89 11.75 -6.10
N GLY A 8 26.22 12.26 -4.90
CA GLY A 8 25.29 12.96 -4.04
C GLY A 8 24.66 14.10 -4.84
N LYS A 9 23.37 14.33 -4.64
CA LYS A 9 22.56 15.33 -5.36
C LYS A 9 23.35 16.64 -5.53
N SER A 10 23.90 16.87 -6.72
CA SER A 10 24.85 17.96 -6.99
C SER A 10 24.17 19.21 -7.53
N GLU A 11 22.99 19.06 -8.13
CA GLU A 11 22.23 20.13 -8.76
C GLU A 11 21.16 20.70 -7.81
N SER A 12 21.03 22.02 -7.80
CA SER A 12 20.02 22.72 -6.98
C SER A 12 19.09 23.56 -7.85
N VAL A 13 17.80 23.52 -7.53
CA VAL A 13 16.76 24.31 -8.22
C VAL A 13 16.10 25.23 -7.21
N ARG A 14 16.11 26.54 -7.47
CA ARG A 14 15.45 27.54 -6.62
C ARG A 14 14.07 27.88 -7.20
N LEU A 15 13.02 27.61 -6.41
CA LEU A 15 11.63 27.90 -6.78
C LEU A 15 11.12 29.10 -5.98
N ARG A 16 10.37 29.99 -6.64
CA ARG A 16 9.57 31.03 -5.99
C ARG A 16 8.13 30.54 -5.93
N LEU A 17 7.56 30.57 -4.73
CA LEU A 17 6.22 30.06 -4.43
C LEU A 17 5.47 31.11 -3.62
N THR A 18 4.15 31.14 -3.75
CA THR A 18 3.31 31.85 -2.78
C THR A 18 3.33 31.10 -1.44
N ALA A 19 2.96 31.78 -0.35
CA ALA A 19 2.84 31.13 0.96
C ALA A 19 1.79 30.00 0.94
N GLN A 20 0.70 30.18 0.19
CA GLN A 20 -0.35 29.18 0.01
C GLN A 20 0.18 27.94 -0.73
N ASP A 21 0.91 28.12 -1.82
CA ASP A 21 1.47 27.00 -2.58
C ASP A 21 2.49 26.21 -1.75
N LYS A 22 3.33 26.93 -0.99
CA LYS A 22 4.29 26.29 -0.08
C LYS A 22 3.57 25.42 0.95
N ALA A 23 2.53 25.95 1.60
CA ALA A 23 1.74 25.19 2.58
C ALA A 23 1.07 23.96 1.96
N ALA A 24 0.52 24.09 0.74
CA ALA A 24 -0.10 22.98 0.02
C ALA A 24 0.92 21.88 -0.34
N ILE A 25 2.13 22.25 -0.75
CA ILE A 25 3.22 21.30 -1.04
C ILE A 25 3.67 20.59 0.24
N GLU A 26 3.83 21.33 1.34
CA GLU A 26 4.21 20.76 2.64
C GLU A 26 3.17 19.79 3.18
N GLY A 27 1.88 20.11 3.05
CA GLY A 27 0.79 19.20 3.39
C GLY A 27 0.88 17.91 2.57
N LYS A 28 0.92 18.02 1.25
CA LYS A 28 1.01 16.86 0.34
C LYS A 28 2.24 15.98 0.59
N ALA A 29 3.38 16.58 0.96
CA ALA A 29 4.58 15.85 1.33
C ALA A 29 4.39 15.09 2.65
N ARG A 30 3.76 15.74 3.65
CA ARG A 30 3.44 15.16 4.96
C ARG A 30 2.50 13.97 4.84
N ASP A 31 1.41 14.10 4.09
CA ASP A 31 0.41 13.04 3.88
C ASP A 31 1.08 11.79 3.29
N ARG A 32 2.08 12.00 2.43
CA ARG A 32 2.85 10.93 1.77
C ARG A 32 4.08 10.48 2.57
N LYS A 33 4.32 11.06 3.76
CA LYS A 33 5.49 10.80 4.61
C LYS A 33 6.82 10.99 3.88
N LEU A 34 6.90 12.02 3.05
CA LEU A 34 8.08 12.41 2.28
C LEU A 34 8.59 13.77 2.76
N THR A 35 9.88 14.02 2.57
CA THR A 35 10.38 15.40 2.61
C THR A 35 9.82 16.20 1.41
N VAL A 36 9.74 17.52 1.55
CA VAL A 36 9.31 18.41 0.45
C VAL A 36 10.15 18.19 -0.81
N THR A 37 11.46 18.02 -0.64
CA THR A 37 12.38 17.73 -1.76
C THR A 37 12.03 16.41 -2.45
N GLU A 38 11.83 15.32 -1.71
CA GLU A 38 11.48 14.04 -2.30
C GLU A 38 10.12 14.07 -2.99
N TYR A 39 9.14 14.75 -2.39
CA TYR A 39 7.83 14.95 -2.98
C TYR A 39 7.93 15.68 -4.32
N LEU A 40 8.62 16.84 -4.36
CA LEU A 40 8.80 17.64 -5.57
C LEU A 40 9.62 16.91 -6.64
N THR A 41 10.69 16.22 -6.26
CA THR A 41 11.49 15.43 -7.21
C THR A 41 10.68 14.29 -7.81
N ARG A 42 9.89 13.56 -7.01
CA ARG A 42 9.06 12.46 -7.53
C ARG A 42 7.91 12.97 -8.40
N ALA A 43 7.25 14.05 -7.98
CA ALA A 43 6.17 14.69 -8.73
C ALA A 43 6.68 15.24 -10.08
N GLY A 44 7.83 15.94 -10.08
CA GLY A 44 8.44 16.51 -11.29
C GLY A 44 8.96 15.46 -12.27
N LEU A 45 9.36 14.28 -11.78
CA LEU A 45 9.81 13.16 -12.62
C LEU A 45 8.66 12.26 -13.12
N GLY A 46 7.40 12.59 -12.80
CA GLY A 46 6.24 11.78 -13.18
C GLY A 46 6.27 10.35 -12.62
N ARG A 47 7.03 10.10 -11.54
CA ARG A 47 7.13 8.76 -10.96
C ARG A 47 5.82 8.43 -10.25
N PRO A 48 5.20 7.27 -10.53
CA PRO A 48 3.94 6.90 -9.88
C PRO A 48 4.14 6.85 -8.36
N MET A 49 3.40 7.70 -7.65
CA MET A 49 3.34 7.67 -6.21
C MET A 49 2.37 6.55 -5.81
N ARG A 50 2.87 5.32 -5.65
CA ARG A 50 2.12 4.32 -4.89
C ARG A 50 1.95 4.88 -3.48
N GLN A 51 0.72 5.18 -3.11
CA GLN A 51 0.43 5.64 -1.76
C GLN A 51 0.75 4.47 -0.81
N ARG A 52 1.14 4.78 0.42
CA ARG A 52 1.43 3.73 1.41
C ARG A 52 0.19 2.85 1.64
N SER A 53 -1.00 3.45 1.52
CA SER A 53 -2.30 2.76 1.47
C SER A 53 -2.39 1.72 0.35
N ASP A 54 -1.88 2.01 -0.86
CA ASP A 54 -1.88 1.04 -1.96
C ASP A 54 -0.97 -0.16 -1.65
N VAL A 55 0.18 0.10 -1.02
CA VAL A 55 1.12 -0.96 -0.63
C VAL A 55 0.54 -1.81 0.49
N ASP A 56 -0.07 -1.17 1.49
CA ASP A 56 -0.72 -1.86 2.61
C ASP A 56 -1.93 -2.68 2.13
N ALA A 57 -2.75 -2.13 1.20
CA ALA A 57 -3.85 -2.85 0.57
C ALA A 57 -3.37 -4.06 -0.27
N ILE A 58 -2.28 -3.91 -1.02
CA ILE A 58 -1.69 -5.03 -1.79
C ILE A 58 -1.19 -6.14 -0.85
N ASN A 59 -0.57 -5.79 0.27
CA ASN A 59 -0.08 -6.78 1.23
C ASN A 59 -1.24 -7.51 1.92
N LEU A 60 -2.30 -6.80 2.28
CA LEU A 60 -3.50 -7.43 2.86
C LEU A 60 -4.23 -8.32 1.86
N LEU A 61 -4.33 -7.90 0.59
CA LEU A 61 -4.88 -8.77 -0.47
C LEU A 61 -4.04 -10.04 -0.65
N ARG A 62 -2.71 -9.96 -0.50
CA ARG A 62 -1.84 -11.13 -0.52
C ARG A 62 -2.10 -12.07 0.66
N GLU A 63 -2.23 -11.54 1.87
CA GLU A 63 -2.56 -12.33 3.06
C GLU A 63 -3.91 -13.05 2.89
N CYS A 64 -4.95 -12.36 2.42
CA CYS A 64 -6.25 -12.97 2.12
C CYS A 64 -6.15 -14.10 1.08
N VAL A 65 -5.32 -13.93 0.04
CA VAL A 65 -5.12 -14.96 -0.99
C VAL A 65 -4.38 -16.17 -0.42
N ASP A 66 -3.41 -15.98 0.46
CA ASP A 66 -2.67 -17.09 1.07
C ASP A 66 -3.53 -17.87 2.08
N GLU A 67 -4.40 -17.20 2.83
CA GLU A 67 -5.44 -17.88 3.63
C GLU A 67 -6.38 -18.71 2.76
N LEU A 68 -6.84 -18.15 1.63
CA LEU A 68 -7.73 -18.84 0.69
C LEU A 68 -7.07 -20.09 0.08
N LYS A 69 -5.78 -20.01 -0.26
CA LYS A 69 -4.99 -21.18 -0.70
C LYS A 69 -4.85 -22.22 0.41
N GLY A 70 -4.61 -21.80 1.65
CA GLY A 70 -4.53 -22.70 2.80
C GLY A 70 -5.82 -23.50 3.01
N MET A 71 -6.96 -22.84 2.89
CA MET A 71 -8.27 -23.49 2.95
C MET A 71 -8.48 -24.44 1.77
N HIS A 72 -8.11 -24.06 0.54
CA HIS A 72 -8.21 -24.94 -0.63
C HIS A 72 -7.33 -26.20 -0.49
N ALA A 73 -6.11 -26.06 0.01
CA ALA A 73 -5.21 -27.18 0.27
C ALA A 73 -5.74 -28.10 1.37
N CYS A 74 -6.34 -27.53 2.42
CA CYS A 74 -7.00 -28.29 3.48
C CYS A 74 -8.18 -29.12 2.93
N LEU A 75 -8.97 -28.55 2.01
CA LEU A 75 -10.09 -29.22 1.35
C LEU A 75 -9.64 -30.32 0.38
N GLN A 76 -8.54 -30.12 -0.35
CA GLN A 76 -7.95 -31.13 -1.25
C GLN A 76 -7.35 -32.34 -0.50
N GLY A 77 -7.00 -32.18 0.78
CA GLY A 77 -6.49 -33.25 1.63
C GLY A 77 -7.56 -34.19 2.21
N ILE A 78 -8.85 -33.89 2.01
CA ILE A 78 -9.98 -34.66 2.55
C ILE A 78 -10.52 -35.61 1.46
N PRO A 79 -10.63 -36.93 1.71
CA PRO A 79 -11.14 -37.89 0.72
C PRO A 79 -12.55 -37.52 0.23
N GLN A 80 -12.78 -37.73 -1.06
CA GLN A 80 -13.82 -37.15 -1.94
C GLN A 80 -15.33 -37.28 -1.57
N ALA A 81 -15.72 -37.65 -0.36
CA ALA A 81 -17.13 -37.90 -0.04
C ALA A 81 -17.96 -36.63 0.28
N GLU A 82 -17.36 -35.52 0.71
CA GLU A 82 -18.10 -34.35 1.22
C GLU A 82 -17.68 -33.01 0.57
N HIS A 83 -17.64 -32.95 -0.76
CA HIS A 83 -17.23 -31.76 -1.53
C HIS A 83 -18.23 -30.58 -1.53
N ALA A 84 -19.18 -30.53 -0.60
CA ALA A 84 -20.03 -29.35 -0.44
C ALA A 84 -19.44 -28.44 0.65
N LEU A 85 -18.91 -27.29 0.23
CA LEU A 85 -18.57 -26.20 1.15
C LEU A 85 -19.79 -25.94 2.05
N SER A 86 -19.62 -26.11 3.35
CA SER A 86 -20.61 -25.62 4.31
C SER A 86 -20.79 -24.12 4.09
N PRO A 87 -22.03 -23.62 3.89
CA PRO A 87 -22.30 -22.19 3.73
C PRO A 87 -21.65 -21.35 4.84
N ALA A 88 -21.59 -21.89 6.06
CA ALA A 88 -20.98 -21.23 7.22
C ALA A 88 -19.47 -21.02 7.09
N SER A 89 -18.76 -21.91 6.38
CA SER A 89 -17.32 -21.75 6.14
C SER A 89 -17.05 -20.66 5.11
N MET A 90 -17.90 -20.57 4.08
CA MET A 90 -17.80 -19.51 3.07
C MET A 90 -18.20 -18.13 3.64
N GLU A 91 -19.22 -18.08 4.49
CA GLU A 91 -19.62 -16.86 5.22
C GLU A 91 -18.50 -16.34 6.12
N ARG A 92 -17.89 -17.19 6.97
CA ARG A 92 -16.77 -16.76 7.82
C ARG A 92 -15.61 -16.18 7.03
N THR A 93 -15.29 -16.75 5.88
CA THR A 93 -14.20 -16.25 5.04
C THR A 93 -14.56 -14.90 4.42
N MET A 94 -15.80 -14.75 3.93
CA MET A 94 -16.26 -13.47 3.44
C MET A 94 -16.31 -12.40 4.55
N GLU A 95 -16.70 -12.76 5.77
CA GLU A 95 -16.66 -11.87 6.93
C GLU A 95 -15.23 -11.43 7.25
N ALA A 96 -14.27 -12.34 7.26
CA ALA A 96 -12.86 -12.03 7.52
C ALA A 96 -12.28 -11.07 6.46
N VAL A 97 -12.58 -11.31 5.18
CA VAL A 97 -12.16 -10.45 4.06
C VAL A 97 -12.81 -9.07 4.16
N CYS A 98 -14.12 -9.02 4.41
CA CYS A 98 -14.84 -7.75 4.60
C CYS A 98 -14.31 -6.96 5.80
N ALA A 99 -14.02 -7.62 6.93
CA ALA A 99 -13.44 -6.99 8.11
C ALA A 99 -12.01 -6.49 7.88
N ALA A 100 -11.22 -7.18 7.06
CA ALA A 100 -9.88 -6.71 6.66
C ALA A 100 -9.97 -5.45 5.78
N ILE A 101 -10.87 -5.44 4.79
CA ILE A 101 -11.10 -4.28 3.91
C ILE A 101 -11.62 -3.08 4.72
N GLN A 102 -12.57 -3.30 5.64
CA GLN A 102 -13.11 -2.24 6.50
C GLN A 102 -12.05 -1.63 7.42
N ARG A 103 -11.16 -2.44 8.00
CA ARG A 103 -10.03 -1.92 8.82
C ARG A 103 -9.11 -1.02 8.01
N VAL A 104 -8.80 -1.35 6.76
CA VAL A 104 -8.00 -0.50 5.87
C VAL A 104 -8.72 0.80 5.56
N TRP A 105 -10.00 0.70 5.22
CA TRP A 105 -10.82 1.88 4.91
C TRP A 105 -10.88 2.85 6.09
N GLN A 106 -11.15 2.36 7.30
CA GLN A 106 -11.22 3.17 8.52
C GLN A 106 -9.85 3.76 8.90
N SER A 107 -8.78 2.99 8.79
CA SER A 107 -7.42 3.48 9.08
C SER A 107 -6.88 4.43 8.00
N GLY A 108 -7.52 4.49 6.83
CA GLY A 108 -7.29 5.49 5.79
C GLY A 108 -8.03 6.82 6.00
N ASP A 109 -9.13 6.82 6.76
CA ASP A 109 -9.95 8.01 7.07
C ASP A 109 -9.42 8.80 8.30
N GLU A 110 -8.63 8.15 9.17
CA GLU A 110 -8.08 8.78 10.39
C GLU A 110 -6.77 9.58 10.18
N ARG A 111 -6.31 9.81 8.93
CA ARG A 111 -4.99 10.43 8.67
C ARG A 111 -4.92 11.46 7.57
#